data_AF-A0A9W9FPW2-F1
#
_entry.id   AF-A0A9W9FPW2-F1
#
_cell.length_a   1.000
_cell.length_b   1.000
_cell.length_c   1.000
_cell.angle_alpha   90.00
_cell.angle_beta   90.00
_cell.angle_gamma   90.00
#
_symmetry.space_group_name_H-M   'P 1'
#
loop_
_entity.id
_entity.type
_entity.pdbx_description
1 polymer ?
#
loop_
_entity_poly.entity_id
_entity_poly.type
_entity_poly.pdbx_seq_one_letter_code
_entity_poly.pdbx_strand_id
1 'polypeptide(L)'
;MEGNLSARGKAFAAQKPTSLEVLSDLWDPISNPDGIVNIGLAENTLMHAEMERFINSNVLVLSSVRQLRIDAHALTYGDGFSGSHKLKKAICHFLSRLFSPRIALRPSHLAITSGVSNAIECCAWALGDSGDYILVGRPYFNAFKTTFGTRPGINLIEVTFGVTDPFSMAAVERLHNFPSSLADQVSTSLLLDDTFTRDYIATNQIRLAESYHFATEFLQFHHIPYIECNAAFFIWMNLGAAVKDRTATDKDILARLRKESVYIAAGTIYAAEEAGWFRMVFAHPQNLLSEGLNRMLRAIQ
;
A
#
# COMPACT_ATOMS: atom_id res chain seq x y z
N MET A 1 -17.75 20.48 24.05
CA MET A 1 -18.10 19.05 24.23
C MET A 1 -16.86 18.30 24.76
N GLU A 2 -16.25 18.82 25.83
CA GLU A 2 -15.00 18.30 26.39
C GLU A 2 -15.34 17.53 27.69
N GLY A 3 -15.34 16.21 27.64
CA GLY A 3 -15.65 15.40 28.83
C GLY A 3 -15.68 13.88 28.66
N ASN A 4 -15.94 13.36 27.45
CA ASN A 4 -16.33 11.95 27.30
C ASN A 4 -15.24 11.01 26.77
N LEU A 5 -14.02 11.50 26.51
CA LEU A 5 -12.92 10.67 26.00
C LEU A 5 -11.93 10.29 27.11
N SER A 6 -11.46 9.04 27.09
CA SER A 6 -10.33 8.60 27.93
C SER A 6 -9.08 9.45 27.68
N ALA A 7 -8.17 9.52 28.65
CA ALA A 7 -6.90 10.26 28.49
C ALA A 7 -6.12 9.82 27.24
N ARG A 8 -6.06 8.51 26.99
CA ARG A 8 -5.48 7.93 25.77
C ARG A 8 -6.22 8.37 24.50
N GLY A 9 -7.56 8.36 24.52
CA GLY A 9 -8.37 8.82 23.38
C GLY A 9 -8.15 10.30 23.06
N LYS A 10 -8.03 11.16 24.09
CA LYS A 10 -7.69 12.58 23.91
C LYS A 10 -6.30 12.76 23.31
N ALA A 11 -5.30 12.03 23.82
CA ALA A 11 -3.93 12.09 23.32
C ALA A 11 -3.83 11.69 21.84
N PHE A 12 -4.51 10.63 21.42
CA PHE A 12 -4.50 10.20 20.01
C PHE A 12 -5.33 11.08 19.08
N ALA A 13 -6.43 11.65 19.55
CA ALA A 13 -7.22 12.59 18.75
C ALA A 13 -6.38 13.80 18.31
N ALA A 14 -5.47 14.27 19.16
CA ALA A 14 -4.53 15.34 18.83
C ALA A 14 -3.46 14.94 17.79
N GLN A 15 -3.29 13.64 17.52
CA GLN A 15 -2.29 13.08 16.60
C GLN A 15 -2.89 12.63 15.26
N LYS A 16 -4.12 13.08 14.94
CA LYS A 16 -4.81 12.69 13.70
C LYS A 16 -3.92 13.03 12.48
N PRO A 17 -3.61 12.06 11.60
CA PRO A 17 -2.87 12.33 10.37
C PRO A 17 -3.70 13.23 9.44
N THR A 18 -3.09 14.31 8.93
CA THR A 18 -3.70 15.20 7.94
C THR A 18 -3.50 14.72 6.50
N SER A 19 -2.62 13.73 6.27
CA SER A 19 -2.32 13.21 4.93
C SER A 19 -3.53 12.61 4.20
N LEU A 20 -4.56 12.17 4.93
CA LEU A 20 -5.78 11.62 4.35
C LEU A 20 -6.82 12.68 3.96
N GLU A 21 -6.61 13.95 4.32
CA GLU A 21 -7.48 15.06 3.92
C GLU A 21 -7.44 15.29 2.40
N VAL A 22 -6.39 14.83 1.71
CA VAL A 22 -6.33 14.82 0.24
C VAL A 22 -7.52 14.12 -0.41
N LEU A 23 -8.11 13.13 0.28
CA LEU A 23 -9.23 12.34 -0.25
C LEU A 23 -10.54 13.13 -0.33
N SER A 24 -10.66 14.29 0.34
CA SER A 24 -11.89 15.09 0.29
C SER A 24 -11.98 16.03 -0.92
N ASP A 25 -10.91 16.18 -1.70
CA ASP A 25 -10.84 17.10 -2.83
C ASP A 25 -9.99 16.51 -3.96
N LEU A 26 -10.35 15.32 -4.41
CA LEU A 26 -9.61 14.62 -5.47
C LEU A 26 -9.88 15.24 -6.83
N TRP A 27 -8.82 15.31 -7.64
CA TRP A 27 -8.88 15.76 -9.02
C TRP A 27 -9.73 14.84 -9.90
N ASP A 28 -10.51 15.45 -10.79
CA ASP A 28 -11.19 14.78 -11.90
C ASP A 28 -11.19 15.71 -13.12
N PRO A 29 -10.89 15.21 -14.34
CA PRO A 29 -10.72 16.07 -15.51
C PRO A 29 -11.99 16.84 -15.90
N ILE A 30 -13.17 16.42 -15.44
CA ILE A 30 -14.46 17.01 -15.82
C ILE A 30 -15.12 17.71 -14.64
N SER A 31 -15.24 17.03 -13.51
CA SER A 31 -16.02 17.44 -12.35
C SER A 31 -15.21 18.21 -11.31
N ASN A 32 -13.88 18.05 -11.26
CA ASN A 32 -13.02 18.76 -10.33
C ASN A 32 -11.60 19.00 -10.90
N PRO A 33 -11.46 19.82 -11.97
CA PRO A 33 -10.18 19.99 -12.66
C PRO A 33 -9.11 20.70 -11.82
N ASP A 34 -9.51 21.43 -10.78
CA ASP A 34 -8.58 22.13 -9.86
C ASP A 34 -8.27 21.31 -8.60
N GLY A 35 -8.96 20.16 -8.43
CA GLY A 35 -8.77 19.25 -7.30
C GLY A 35 -7.35 18.68 -7.22
N ILE A 36 -7.07 17.99 -6.12
CA ILE A 36 -5.74 17.48 -5.80
C ILE A 36 -5.48 16.19 -6.59
N VAL A 37 -4.42 16.21 -7.40
CA VAL A 37 -3.92 14.98 -8.05
C VAL A 37 -3.14 14.17 -7.03
N ASN A 38 -3.72 13.05 -6.60
CA ASN A 38 -3.11 12.17 -5.61
C ASN A 38 -2.28 11.08 -6.28
N ILE A 39 -0.96 11.28 -6.26
CA ILE A 39 0.06 10.30 -6.69
C ILE A 39 1.00 9.98 -5.53
N GLY A 40 0.52 10.09 -4.28
CA GLY A 40 1.31 9.87 -3.06
C GLY A 40 0.78 8.75 -2.17
N LEU A 41 -0.53 8.47 -2.22
CA LEU A 41 -1.16 7.34 -1.52
C LEU A 41 -1.01 6.05 -2.33
N ALA A 42 -0.52 5.00 -1.67
CA ALA A 42 -0.22 3.73 -2.29
C ALA A 42 -1.49 2.93 -2.59
N GLU A 43 -2.07 3.17 -3.75
CA GLU A 43 -3.24 2.46 -4.29
C GLU A 43 -2.96 2.01 -5.73
N ASN A 44 -3.37 0.80 -6.08
CA ASN A 44 -3.27 0.30 -7.46
C ASN A 44 -4.63 0.38 -8.15
N THR A 45 -4.87 1.52 -8.79
CA THR A 45 -6.17 1.81 -9.44
C THR A 45 -6.31 1.16 -10.82
N LEU A 46 -5.22 0.62 -11.38
CA LEU A 46 -5.18 0.05 -12.73
C LEU A 46 -6.03 -1.21 -12.90
N MET A 47 -6.42 -1.86 -11.81
CA MET A 47 -7.18 -3.12 -11.82
C MET A 47 -8.58 -2.99 -11.21
N HIS A 48 -9.04 -1.76 -10.93
CA HIS A 48 -10.34 -1.54 -10.28
C HIS A 48 -11.50 -2.07 -11.11
N ALA A 49 -11.49 -1.84 -12.43
CA ALA A 49 -12.57 -2.28 -13.32
C ALA A 49 -12.71 -3.82 -13.36
N GLU A 50 -11.59 -4.54 -13.36
CA GLU A 50 -11.57 -6.00 -13.29
C GLU A 50 -12.08 -6.52 -11.94
N MET A 51 -11.64 -5.91 -10.83
CA MET A 51 -12.09 -6.25 -9.49
C MET A 51 -13.58 -5.97 -9.30
N GLU A 52 -14.05 -4.80 -9.72
CA GLU A 52 -15.47 -4.42 -9.70
C GLU A 52 -16.31 -5.42 -10.50
N ARG A 53 -15.90 -5.70 -11.74
CA ARG A 53 -16.60 -6.67 -12.59
C ARG A 53 -16.63 -8.04 -11.94
N PHE A 54 -15.52 -8.52 -11.38
CA PHE A 54 -15.46 -9.82 -10.70
C PHE A 54 -16.42 -9.86 -9.51
N ILE A 55 -16.36 -8.86 -8.62
CA ILE A 55 -17.21 -8.78 -7.43
C ILE A 55 -18.68 -8.75 -7.85
N ASN A 56 -19.06 -7.84 -8.73
CA ASN A 56 -20.45 -7.67 -9.15
C ASN A 56 -20.98 -8.91 -9.89
N SER A 57 -20.16 -9.56 -10.72
CA SER A 57 -20.56 -10.76 -11.47
C SER A 57 -20.69 -12.01 -10.59
N ASN A 58 -19.94 -12.09 -9.47
CA ASN A 58 -19.93 -13.27 -8.60
C ASN A 58 -20.78 -13.10 -7.32
N VAL A 59 -21.02 -11.86 -6.85
CA VAL A 59 -21.78 -11.55 -5.62
C VAL A 59 -23.25 -11.20 -5.91
N LEU A 60 -23.56 -10.53 -7.02
CA LEU A 60 -24.88 -9.91 -7.23
C LEU A 60 -25.78 -10.58 -8.28
N VAL A 61 -25.29 -11.54 -9.07
CA VAL A 61 -26.07 -12.10 -10.18
C VAL A 61 -26.75 -13.42 -9.80
N LEU A 62 -28.09 -13.42 -9.88
CA LEU A 62 -29.03 -14.53 -9.66
C LEU A 62 -28.95 -15.68 -10.69
N SER A 63 -27.89 -15.80 -11.50
CA SER A 63 -27.79 -16.81 -12.56
C SER A 63 -26.71 -17.86 -12.30
N SER A 64 -27.20 -18.98 -11.78
CA SER A 64 -26.85 -20.42 -11.89
C SER A 64 -25.45 -20.96 -12.24
N VAL A 65 -24.43 -20.20 -12.66
CA VAL A 65 -23.21 -20.82 -13.24
C VAL A 65 -21.96 -20.69 -12.36
N ARG A 66 -21.80 -19.65 -11.55
CA ARG A 66 -20.72 -19.55 -10.54
C ARG A 66 -21.17 -18.68 -9.37
N GLN A 67 -21.85 -19.28 -8.41
CA GLN A 67 -22.42 -18.55 -7.27
C GLN A 67 -21.40 -18.47 -6.14
N LEU A 68 -21.02 -17.24 -5.74
CA LEU A 68 -20.43 -17.00 -4.42
C LEU A 68 -21.54 -17.25 -3.39
N ARG A 69 -21.74 -18.52 -3.04
CA ARG A 69 -22.85 -18.94 -2.17
C ARG A 69 -22.50 -18.62 -0.73
N ILE A 70 -23.00 -17.49 -0.24
CA ILE A 70 -23.07 -17.21 1.19
C ILE A 70 -24.12 -18.16 1.77
N ASP A 71 -23.68 -19.23 2.42
CA ASP A 71 -24.55 -20.17 3.10
C ASP A 71 -24.76 -19.76 4.56
N ALA A 72 -25.68 -20.44 5.25
CA ALA A 72 -25.94 -20.15 6.67
C ALA A 72 -24.69 -20.28 7.53
N HIS A 73 -23.73 -21.16 7.17
CA HIS A 73 -22.47 -21.34 7.90
C HIS A 73 -21.64 -20.06 7.90
N ALA A 74 -21.60 -19.34 6.78
CA ALA A 74 -20.95 -18.03 6.66
C ALA A 74 -21.54 -16.95 7.57
N LEU A 75 -22.78 -17.13 8.04
CA LEU A 75 -23.47 -16.20 8.96
C LEU A 75 -23.35 -16.63 10.44
N THR A 76 -22.47 -17.60 10.74
CA THR A 76 -22.17 -18.06 12.10
C THR A 76 -20.72 -17.71 12.48
N TYR A 77 -20.22 -18.27 13.59
CA TYR A 77 -18.80 -18.27 13.93
C TYR A 77 -17.91 -19.05 12.94
N GLY A 78 -18.51 -19.67 11.92
CA GLY A 78 -17.81 -20.28 10.80
C GLY A 78 -16.87 -21.40 11.26
N ASP A 79 -15.60 -21.31 10.85
CA ASP A 79 -14.57 -22.31 11.14
C ASP A 79 -13.68 -21.95 12.36
N GLY A 80 -14.16 -21.03 13.21
CA GLY A 80 -13.47 -20.59 14.41
C GLY A 80 -12.59 -19.35 14.19
N PHE A 81 -11.67 -19.10 15.13
CA PHE A 81 -11.01 -17.81 15.29
C PHE A 81 -9.83 -17.54 14.33
N SER A 82 -9.35 -18.55 13.59
CA SER A 82 -8.18 -18.42 12.71
C SER A 82 -8.53 -18.19 11.24
N GLY A 83 -9.81 -17.97 10.92
CA GLY A 83 -10.33 -17.80 9.56
C GLY A 83 -10.78 -19.09 8.89
N SER A 84 -11.47 -18.96 7.76
CA SER A 84 -12.14 -20.10 7.12
C SER A 84 -11.16 -21.15 6.59
N HIS A 85 -11.53 -22.43 6.67
CA HIS A 85 -10.74 -23.52 6.09
C HIS A 85 -10.61 -23.38 4.58
N LYS A 86 -11.67 -22.88 3.92
CA LYS A 86 -11.70 -22.68 2.47
C LYS A 86 -10.70 -21.61 2.05
N LEU A 87 -10.64 -20.46 2.73
CA LEU A 87 -9.66 -19.43 2.43
C LEU A 87 -8.25 -19.89 2.68
N LYS A 88 -7.99 -20.52 3.83
CA LYS A 88 -6.64 -20.99 4.15
C LYS A 88 -6.14 -21.97 3.09
N LYS A 89 -7.00 -22.86 2.59
CA LYS A 89 -6.66 -23.74 1.44
C LYS A 89 -6.42 -22.95 0.15
N ALA A 90 -7.28 -21.97 -0.17
CA ALA A 90 -7.13 -21.13 -1.35
C ALA A 90 -5.82 -20.32 -1.33
N ILE A 91 -5.47 -19.72 -0.20
CA ILE A 91 -4.20 -19.02 0.02
C ILE A 91 -3.02 -19.98 -0.13
N CYS A 92 -3.06 -21.16 0.50
CA CYS A 92 -2.00 -22.15 0.34
C CYS A 92 -1.81 -22.55 -1.12
N HIS A 93 -2.89 -22.83 -1.85
CA HIS A 93 -2.85 -23.15 -3.28
C HIS A 93 -2.25 -22.00 -4.09
N PHE A 94 -2.79 -20.79 -3.93
CA PHE A 94 -2.36 -19.61 -4.66
C PHE A 94 -0.88 -19.29 -4.43
N LEU A 95 -0.45 -19.20 -3.17
CA LEU A 95 0.95 -18.90 -2.82
C LEU A 95 1.89 -20.04 -3.24
N SER A 96 1.45 -21.30 -3.14
CA SER A 96 2.27 -22.42 -3.57
C SER A 96 2.50 -22.41 -5.08
N ARG A 97 1.46 -22.11 -5.86
CA ARG A 97 1.54 -21.96 -7.30
C ARG A 97 2.39 -20.76 -7.72
N LEU A 98 2.24 -19.63 -7.03
CA LEU A 98 2.91 -18.38 -7.39
C LEU A 98 4.40 -18.36 -7.00
N PHE A 99 4.73 -18.83 -5.80
CA PHE A 99 6.07 -18.69 -5.24
C PHE A 99 6.88 -19.99 -5.21
N SER A 100 6.28 -21.15 -5.49
CA SER A 100 6.94 -22.46 -5.39
C SER A 100 7.74 -22.62 -4.09
N PRO A 101 7.12 -22.41 -2.91
CA PRO A 101 7.81 -22.29 -1.64
C PRO A 101 8.57 -23.59 -1.32
N ARG A 102 9.79 -23.44 -0.78
CA ARG A 102 10.64 -24.58 -0.41
C ARG A 102 9.96 -25.52 0.60
N ILE A 103 9.19 -24.94 1.53
CA ILE A 103 8.36 -25.66 2.49
C ILE A 103 6.91 -25.51 2.07
N ALA A 104 6.23 -26.64 1.86
CA ALA A 104 4.82 -26.64 1.46
C ALA A 104 3.95 -25.92 2.51
N LEU A 105 3.16 -24.95 2.05
CA LEU A 105 2.21 -24.22 2.89
C LEU A 105 1.04 -25.14 3.26
N ARG A 106 0.69 -25.17 4.54
CA ARG A 106 -0.46 -25.92 5.06
C ARG A 106 -1.45 -24.94 5.67
N PRO A 107 -2.76 -25.19 5.61
CA PRO A 107 -3.76 -24.34 6.25
C PRO A 107 -3.50 -24.10 7.75
N SER A 108 -2.86 -25.05 8.44
CA SER A 108 -2.46 -24.93 9.85
C SER A 108 -1.35 -23.91 10.11
N HIS A 109 -0.62 -23.47 9.08
CA HIS A 109 0.40 -22.42 9.19
C HIS A 109 -0.20 -21.01 9.09
N LEU A 110 -1.49 -20.88 8.76
CA LEU A 110 -2.13 -19.61 8.46
C LEU A 110 -3.11 -19.19 9.57
N ALA A 111 -3.06 -17.91 9.93
CA ALA A 111 -4.07 -17.23 10.71
C ALA A 111 -4.54 -15.99 9.92
N ILE A 112 -5.84 -15.85 9.78
CA ILE A 112 -6.47 -14.77 9.01
C ILE A 112 -6.74 -13.57 9.92
N THR A 113 -6.35 -12.38 9.49
CA THR A 113 -6.42 -11.13 10.28
C THR A 113 -7.08 -10.02 9.47
N SER A 114 -7.61 -8.98 10.11
CA SER A 114 -8.25 -7.87 9.39
C SER A 114 -7.24 -6.91 8.74
N GLY A 115 -6.51 -7.38 7.73
CA GLY A 115 -5.49 -6.62 7.01
C GLY A 115 -4.09 -6.77 7.61
N VAL A 116 -3.09 -6.23 6.87
CA VAL A 116 -1.66 -6.30 7.23
C VAL A 116 -1.35 -5.68 8.56
N SER A 117 -1.96 -4.51 8.84
CA SER A 117 -1.64 -3.76 10.04
C SER A 117 -2.05 -4.53 11.29
N ASN A 118 -3.19 -5.22 11.24
CA ASN A 118 -3.61 -6.09 12.33
C ASN A 118 -2.77 -7.37 12.41
N ALA A 119 -2.32 -7.93 11.28
CA ALA A 119 -1.36 -9.06 11.28
C ALA A 119 -0.07 -8.68 12.02
N ILE A 120 0.51 -7.54 11.66
CA ILE A 120 1.74 -7.02 12.25
C ILE A 120 1.55 -6.71 13.74
N GLU A 121 0.44 -6.09 14.12
CA GLU A 121 0.10 -5.84 15.53
C GLU A 121 -0.02 -7.15 16.31
N CYS A 122 -0.71 -8.17 15.78
CA CYS A 122 -0.81 -9.48 16.41
C CYS A 122 0.57 -10.15 16.57
N CYS A 123 1.44 -10.05 15.56
CA CYS A 123 2.83 -10.51 15.67
C CYS A 123 3.58 -9.76 16.76
N ALA A 124 3.40 -8.44 16.87
CA ALA A 124 4.00 -7.63 17.93
C ALA A 124 3.60 -8.15 19.32
N TRP A 125 2.29 -8.33 19.55
CA TRP A 125 1.75 -8.88 20.79
C TRP A 125 2.24 -10.29 21.11
N ALA A 126 2.48 -11.12 20.08
CA ALA A 126 2.91 -12.49 20.28
C ALA A 126 4.42 -12.65 20.49
N LEU A 127 5.23 -11.69 20.02
CA LEU A 127 6.69 -11.80 19.95
C LEU A 127 7.43 -10.93 20.95
N GLY A 128 6.80 -9.93 21.56
CA GLY A 128 7.45 -9.03 22.52
C GLY A 128 6.52 -8.49 23.60
N ASP A 129 7.12 -8.16 24.73
CA ASP A 129 6.47 -7.49 25.85
C ASP A 129 6.52 -5.96 25.68
N SER A 130 5.68 -5.25 26.44
CA SER A 130 5.74 -3.79 26.44
C SER A 130 7.09 -3.30 26.96
N GLY A 131 7.74 -2.42 26.20
CA GLY A 131 9.10 -1.95 26.45
C GLY A 131 10.15 -2.61 25.57
N ASP A 132 9.86 -3.76 24.96
CA ASP A 132 10.77 -4.43 24.03
C ASP A 132 10.99 -3.62 22.74
N TYR A 133 11.94 -4.08 21.92
CA TYR A 133 12.36 -3.40 20.71
C TYR A 133 12.28 -4.31 19.47
N ILE A 134 11.79 -3.75 18.36
CA ILE A 134 11.85 -4.36 17.03
C ILE A 134 12.76 -3.53 16.13
N LEU A 135 13.67 -4.20 15.42
CA LEU A 135 14.54 -3.59 14.41
C LEU A 135 13.79 -3.48 13.08
N VAL A 136 13.80 -2.29 12.46
CA VAL A 136 13.20 -2.05 11.14
C VAL A 136 14.20 -1.32 10.24
N GLY A 137 14.50 -1.91 9.09
CA GLY A 137 15.39 -1.32 8.10
C GLY A 137 14.79 -0.10 7.40
N ARG A 138 15.58 0.95 7.16
CA ARG A 138 15.18 2.18 6.45
C ARG A 138 15.37 2.07 4.93
N PRO A 139 14.52 2.69 4.10
CA PRO A 139 13.25 3.32 4.46
C PRO A 139 12.15 2.29 4.73
N TYR A 140 11.13 2.65 5.51
CA TYR A 140 10.04 1.72 5.86
C TYR A 140 8.66 2.37 5.90
N PHE A 141 7.63 1.53 6.01
CA PHE A 141 6.25 1.96 6.11
C PHE A 141 5.96 2.68 7.43
N ASN A 142 5.62 3.96 7.34
CA ASN A 142 5.50 4.87 8.49
C ASN A 142 4.59 4.35 9.62
N ALA A 143 3.54 3.61 9.29
CA ALA A 143 2.59 3.10 10.28
C ALA A 143 3.16 1.99 11.16
N PHE A 144 4.38 1.47 10.90
CA PHE A 144 5.04 0.54 11.83
C PHE A 144 5.22 1.17 13.21
N LYS A 145 5.56 2.45 13.32
CA LYS A 145 5.69 3.13 14.63
C LYS A 145 4.40 3.07 15.44
N THR A 146 3.27 3.37 14.81
CA THR A 146 1.97 3.36 15.48
C THR A 146 1.47 1.93 15.71
N THR A 147 1.70 1.02 14.77
CA THR A 147 1.27 -0.39 14.85
C THR A 147 1.98 -1.12 16.00
N PHE A 148 3.29 -0.93 16.17
CA PHE A 148 4.05 -1.52 17.28
C PHE A 148 3.89 -0.73 18.59
N GLY A 149 3.85 0.59 18.53
CA GLY A 149 3.92 1.43 19.73
C GLY A 149 2.59 1.65 20.44
N THR A 150 1.46 1.76 19.72
CA THR A 150 0.20 2.27 20.29
C THR A 150 -0.42 1.30 21.29
N ARG A 151 -0.58 0.03 20.90
CA ARG A 151 -1.22 -1.00 21.72
C ARG A 151 -0.24 -2.03 22.27
N PRO A 152 0.68 -2.60 21.45
CA PRO A 152 1.69 -3.53 21.98
C PRO A 152 2.68 -2.85 22.93
N GLY A 153 2.93 -1.54 22.75
CA GLY A 153 3.91 -0.82 23.56
C GLY A 153 5.35 -1.22 23.26
N ILE A 154 5.60 -1.69 22.03
CA ILE A 154 6.92 -2.09 21.53
C ILE A 154 7.58 -0.91 20.84
N ASN A 155 8.84 -0.68 21.16
CA ASN A 155 9.66 0.38 20.61
C ASN A 155 10.23 -0.05 19.24
N LEU A 156 10.34 0.91 18.32
CA LEU A 156 10.94 0.67 17.01
C LEU A 156 12.36 1.25 16.99
N ILE A 157 13.34 0.42 16.64
CA ILE A 157 14.71 0.86 16.35
C ILE A 157 14.89 0.85 14.84
N GLU A 158 15.18 2.02 14.28
CA GLU A 158 15.46 2.18 12.86
C GLU A 158 16.91 1.78 12.58
N VAL A 159 17.14 0.89 11.60
CA VAL A 159 18.48 0.47 11.19
C VAL A 159 18.73 0.84 9.73
N THR A 160 19.95 1.28 9.41
CA THR A 160 20.38 1.52 8.02
C THR A 160 20.73 0.20 7.33
N PHE A 161 20.49 0.12 6.01
CA PHE A 161 20.98 -1.01 5.21
C PHE A 161 22.48 -0.86 4.84
N GLY A 162 23.11 0.26 5.19
CA GLY A 162 24.52 0.51 4.93
C GLY A 162 24.81 0.49 3.43
N VAL A 163 25.60 -0.49 2.97
CA VAL A 163 25.97 -0.65 1.55
C VAL A 163 24.97 -1.49 0.75
N THR A 164 23.98 -2.12 1.41
CA THR A 164 22.99 -2.94 0.73
C THR A 164 21.82 -2.08 0.29
N ASP A 165 21.43 -2.19 -0.98
CA ASP A 165 20.24 -1.50 -1.47
C ASP A 165 18.96 -2.12 -0.88
N PRO A 166 18.14 -1.36 -0.12
CA PRO A 166 16.90 -1.86 0.47
C PRO A 166 15.84 -2.27 -0.57
N PHE A 167 15.99 -1.86 -1.84
CA PHE A 167 15.11 -2.24 -2.94
C PHE A 167 15.63 -3.42 -3.76
N SER A 168 16.80 -3.96 -3.40
CA SER A 168 17.38 -5.12 -4.10
C SER A 168 16.74 -6.44 -3.69
N MET A 169 16.91 -7.47 -4.53
CA MET A 169 16.47 -8.83 -4.24
C MET A 169 17.03 -9.39 -2.92
N ALA A 170 18.17 -8.89 -2.45
CA ALA A 170 18.75 -9.28 -1.16
C ALA A 170 17.87 -8.88 0.04
N ALA A 171 16.93 -7.94 -0.14
CA ALA A 171 15.99 -7.49 0.89
C ALA A 171 14.64 -8.24 0.87
N VAL A 172 14.34 -9.00 -0.20
CA VAL A 172 12.99 -9.50 -0.52
C VAL A 172 12.53 -10.72 0.29
N GLU A 173 13.43 -11.46 0.95
CA GLU A 173 13.12 -12.72 1.66
C GLU A 173 12.18 -12.59 2.90
N ARG A 174 11.56 -11.42 3.18
CA ARG A 174 10.98 -11.11 4.51
C ARG A 174 9.54 -10.53 4.56
N LEU A 175 8.68 -10.70 3.54
CA LEU A 175 7.35 -10.04 3.51
C LEU A 175 6.15 -11.01 3.38
N HIS A 176 5.11 -10.84 4.23
CA HIS A 176 3.82 -11.59 4.17
C HIS A 176 2.62 -10.74 4.66
N ASN A 177 1.37 -11.07 4.24
CA ASN A 177 0.15 -10.28 4.51
C ASN A 177 -1.20 -11.06 4.40
N PHE A 178 -2.30 -10.69 5.12
CA PHE A 178 -3.63 -11.38 5.16
C PHE A 178 -4.89 -10.46 5.44
N PRO A 179 -6.14 -10.82 5.03
CA PRO A 179 -7.37 -9.96 5.12
C PRO A 179 -8.58 -10.48 5.98
N SER A 180 -9.65 -9.67 6.18
CA SER A 180 -10.83 -9.91 7.07
C SER A 180 -11.92 -10.88 6.53
N SER A 181 -13.01 -11.18 7.28
CA SER A 181 -13.98 -12.27 6.99
C SER A 181 -14.98 -12.09 5.82
N LEU A 182 -15.40 -10.87 5.48
CA LEU A 182 -16.15 -10.64 4.23
C LEU A 182 -15.17 -10.59 3.04
N ALA A 183 -14.00 -10.00 3.26
CA ALA A 183 -12.89 -10.09 2.34
C ALA A 183 -12.44 -11.56 2.16
N ASP A 184 -12.64 -12.45 3.13
CA ASP A 184 -12.28 -13.87 3.12
C ASP A 184 -13.08 -14.60 2.05
N GLN A 185 -14.40 -14.43 2.01
CA GLN A 185 -15.23 -15.11 1.00
C GLN A 185 -14.94 -14.61 -0.42
N VAL A 186 -14.83 -13.29 -0.58
CA VAL A 186 -14.48 -12.67 -1.87
C VAL A 186 -13.08 -13.08 -2.31
N SER A 187 -12.10 -13.05 -1.41
CA SER A 187 -10.72 -13.46 -1.69
C SER A 187 -10.63 -14.96 -1.97
N THR A 188 -11.40 -15.81 -1.28
CA THR A 188 -11.40 -17.26 -1.54
C THR A 188 -11.85 -17.55 -2.95
N SER A 189 -12.98 -17.00 -3.38
CA SER A 189 -13.49 -17.19 -4.74
C SER A 189 -12.55 -16.62 -5.80
N LEU A 190 -11.93 -15.46 -5.52
CA LEU A 190 -10.93 -14.86 -6.39
C LEU A 190 -9.70 -15.76 -6.53
N LEU A 191 -9.11 -16.21 -5.41
CA LEU A 191 -7.87 -16.98 -5.39
C LEU A 191 -8.02 -18.42 -5.90
N LEU A 192 -9.23 -18.97 -5.91
CA LEU A 192 -9.54 -20.29 -6.47
C LEU A 192 -9.77 -20.27 -7.99
N ASP A 193 -9.99 -19.10 -8.59
CA ASP A 193 -10.08 -18.98 -10.05
C ASP A 193 -8.68 -18.86 -10.65
N ASP A 194 -8.09 -20.01 -10.98
CA ASP A 194 -6.72 -20.09 -11.51
C ASP A 194 -6.54 -19.33 -12.83
N THR A 195 -7.58 -19.25 -13.66
CA THR A 195 -7.57 -18.51 -14.92
C THR A 195 -7.60 -17.03 -14.66
N PHE A 196 -8.58 -16.56 -13.86
CA PHE A 196 -8.67 -15.15 -13.49
C PHE A 196 -7.39 -14.67 -12.83
N THR A 197 -6.87 -15.38 -11.83
CA THR A 197 -5.66 -14.96 -11.10
C THR A 197 -4.41 -14.89 -11.99
N ARG A 198 -4.22 -15.86 -12.89
CA ARG A 198 -3.09 -15.83 -13.85
C ARG A 198 -3.22 -14.64 -14.78
N ASP A 199 -4.40 -14.45 -15.37
CA ASP A 199 -4.65 -13.40 -16.34
C ASP A 199 -4.60 -12.01 -15.67
N TYR A 200 -5.08 -11.90 -14.42
CA TYR A 200 -5.01 -10.71 -13.58
C TYR A 200 -3.56 -10.33 -13.27
N ILE A 201 -2.74 -11.28 -12.81
CA ILE A 201 -1.32 -11.02 -12.50
C ILE A 201 -0.57 -10.58 -13.76
N ALA A 202 -0.73 -11.30 -14.87
CA ALA A 202 -0.08 -10.97 -16.14
C ALA A 202 -0.48 -9.57 -16.62
N THR A 203 -1.78 -9.26 -16.60
CA THR A 203 -2.30 -7.95 -16.98
C THR A 203 -1.78 -6.85 -16.07
N ASN A 204 -1.79 -7.07 -14.75
CA ASN A 204 -1.32 -6.10 -13.78
C ASN A 204 0.19 -5.84 -13.94
N GLN A 205 1.00 -6.88 -14.20
CA GLN A 205 2.44 -6.73 -14.47
C GLN A 205 2.69 -5.91 -15.75
N ILE A 206 1.94 -6.18 -16.83
CA ILE A 206 2.04 -5.41 -18.08
C ILE A 206 1.70 -3.94 -17.84
N ARG A 207 0.55 -3.66 -17.22
CA ARG A 207 0.10 -2.27 -16.97
C ARG A 207 1.02 -1.52 -16.01
N LEU A 208 1.54 -2.19 -14.98
CA LEU A 208 2.54 -1.61 -14.08
C LEU A 208 3.84 -1.30 -14.82
N ALA A 209 4.31 -2.19 -15.71
CA ALA A 209 5.51 -1.94 -16.50
C ALA A 209 5.32 -0.76 -17.49
N GLU A 210 4.18 -0.71 -18.18
CA GLU A 210 3.84 0.41 -19.09
C GLU A 210 3.77 1.74 -18.34
N SER A 211 3.09 1.75 -17.19
CA SER A 211 2.94 2.93 -16.35
C SER A 211 4.27 3.39 -15.72
N TYR A 212 5.10 2.44 -15.30
CA TYR A 212 6.47 2.70 -14.83
C TYR A 212 7.30 3.34 -15.94
N HIS A 213 7.33 2.75 -17.14
CA HIS A 213 8.07 3.30 -18.28
C HIS A 213 7.64 4.72 -18.61
N PHE A 214 6.32 4.96 -18.71
CA PHE A 214 5.78 6.30 -18.93
C PHE A 214 6.26 7.32 -17.89
N ALA A 215 6.22 6.96 -16.60
CA ALA A 215 6.69 7.82 -15.53
C ALA A 215 8.21 8.05 -15.61
N THR A 216 9.00 6.99 -15.82
CA THR A 216 10.47 7.09 -15.85
C THR A 216 10.99 7.82 -17.07
N GLU A 217 10.35 7.68 -18.24
CA GLU A 217 10.70 8.45 -19.44
C GLU A 217 10.50 9.94 -19.21
N PHE A 218 9.41 10.33 -18.53
CA PHE A 218 9.17 11.72 -18.13
C PHE A 218 10.26 12.22 -17.17
N LEU A 219 10.58 11.44 -16.13
CA LEU A 219 11.63 11.81 -15.16
C LEU A 219 13.00 11.95 -15.83
N GLN A 220 13.36 11.02 -16.73
CA GLN A 220 14.60 11.07 -17.49
C GLN A 220 14.66 12.29 -18.41
N PHE A 221 13.58 12.56 -19.16
CA PHE A 221 13.50 13.72 -20.05
C PHE A 221 13.69 15.04 -19.29
N HIS A 222 13.13 15.14 -18.10
CA HIS A 222 13.26 16.33 -17.22
C HIS A 222 14.47 16.29 -16.29
N HIS A 223 15.36 15.30 -16.42
CA HIS A 223 16.59 15.16 -15.63
C HIS A 223 16.33 15.10 -14.11
N ILE A 224 15.24 14.46 -13.70
CA ILE A 224 14.87 14.23 -12.29
C ILE A 224 15.48 12.89 -11.85
N PRO A 225 16.44 12.87 -10.91
CA PRO A 225 17.05 11.60 -10.47
C PRO A 225 16.03 10.71 -9.75
N TYR A 226 16.14 9.40 -9.95
CA TYR A 226 15.30 8.41 -9.27
C TYR A 226 16.03 7.07 -9.11
N ILE A 227 15.52 6.21 -8.23
CA ILE A 227 16.00 4.84 -8.05
C ILE A 227 15.18 3.92 -8.95
N GLU A 228 15.85 3.17 -9.82
CA GLU A 228 15.20 2.14 -10.63
C GLU A 228 14.61 1.05 -9.72
N CYS A 229 13.36 0.67 -9.99
CA CYS A 229 12.69 -0.37 -9.23
C CYS A 229 12.03 -1.38 -10.18
N ASN A 230 12.05 -2.65 -9.79
CA ASN A 230 11.46 -3.77 -10.54
C ASN A 230 10.22 -4.38 -9.86
N ALA A 231 9.79 -3.80 -8.74
CA ALA A 231 8.70 -4.31 -7.92
C ALA A 231 7.93 -3.15 -7.24
N ALA A 232 6.81 -3.49 -6.60
CA ALA A 232 5.84 -2.54 -6.07
C ALA A 232 5.20 -1.65 -7.16
N PHE A 233 4.78 -0.44 -6.80
CA PHE A 233 4.02 0.46 -7.67
C PHE A 233 4.29 1.94 -7.34
N PHE A 234 5.49 2.22 -6.86
CA PHE A 234 5.96 3.57 -6.56
C PHE A 234 7.42 3.73 -6.96
N ILE A 235 7.81 4.96 -7.30
CA ILE A 235 9.16 5.38 -7.63
C ILE A 235 9.70 6.26 -6.49
N TRP A 236 10.97 6.04 -6.15
CA TRP A 236 11.72 6.90 -5.25
C TRP A 236 12.53 7.90 -6.06
N MET A 237 12.16 9.18 -6.00
CA MET A 237 12.75 10.25 -6.82
C MET A 237 13.31 11.39 -5.98
N ASN A 238 14.35 12.06 -6.49
CA ASN A 238 15.04 13.14 -5.79
C ASN A 238 14.61 14.50 -6.33
N LEU A 239 13.52 15.05 -5.78
CA LEU A 239 13.06 16.39 -6.12
C LEU A 239 13.97 17.49 -5.56
N GLY A 240 14.68 17.24 -4.45
CA GLY A 240 15.66 18.18 -3.91
C GLY A 240 16.83 18.43 -4.87
N ALA A 241 17.22 17.41 -5.62
CA ALA A 241 18.20 17.50 -6.69
C ALA A 241 17.62 18.01 -8.03
N ALA A 242 16.31 18.21 -8.14
CA ALA A 242 15.66 18.69 -9.36
C ALA A 242 15.10 20.12 -9.23
N VAL A 243 14.73 20.56 -8.03
CA VAL A 243 14.12 21.88 -7.78
C VAL A 243 15.06 23.02 -8.16
N LYS A 244 14.59 24.03 -8.87
CA LYS A 244 15.42 25.14 -9.36
C LYS A 244 16.14 25.88 -8.23
N ASP A 245 15.44 26.08 -7.12
CA ASP A 245 16.00 26.63 -5.89
C ASP A 245 16.68 25.54 -5.07
N ARG A 246 18.02 25.47 -5.17
CA ARG A 246 18.85 24.46 -4.49
C ARG A 246 18.89 24.62 -2.98
N THR A 247 18.35 25.71 -2.43
CA THR A 247 18.26 25.92 -0.98
C THR A 247 16.93 25.46 -0.40
N ALA A 248 15.97 25.09 -1.26
CA ALA A 248 14.66 24.63 -0.85
C ALA A 248 14.75 23.34 -0.01
N THR A 249 14.10 23.37 1.14
CA THR A 249 13.94 22.19 2.00
C THR A 249 12.80 21.30 1.50
N ASP A 250 12.71 20.07 2.00
CA ASP A 250 11.57 19.18 1.73
C ASP A 250 10.22 19.84 2.05
N LYS A 251 10.18 20.69 3.08
CA LYS A 251 8.96 21.44 3.45
C LYS A 251 8.59 22.47 2.41
N ASP A 252 9.58 23.15 1.83
CA ASP A 252 9.37 24.14 0.78
C ASP A 252 8.89 23.46 -0.51
N ILE A 253 9.50 22.33 -0.88
CA ILE A 253 9.08 21.52 -2.02
C ILE A 253 7.65 21.02 -1.81
N LEU A 254 7.32 20.49 -0.63
CA LEU A 254 5.95 20.09 -0.28
C LEU A 254 4.96 21.26 -0.36
N ALA A 255 5.35 22.47 0.05
CA ALA A 255 4.49 23.64 -0.05
C ALA A 255 4.25 24.04 -1.51
N ARG A 256 5.26 23.96 -2.38
CA ARG A 256 5.12 24.18 -3.82
C ARG A 256 4.22 23.13 -4.48
N LEU A 257 4.40 21.86 -4.14
CA LEU A 257 3.53 20.77 -4.63
C LEU A 257 2.06 20.98 -4.23
N ARG A 258 1.80 21.38 -2.98
CA ARG A 258 0.45 21.73 -2.53
C ARG A 258 -0.14 22.92 -3.29
N LYS A 259 0.68 23.93 -3.61
CA LYS A 259 0.24 25.10 -4.38
C LYS A 259 -0.19 24.72 -5.80
N GLU A 260 0.45 23.72 -6.39
CA GLU A 260 0.09 23.15 -7.69
C GLU A 260 -0.97 22.04 -7.59
N SER A 261 -1.63 21.86 -6.43
CA SER A 261 -2.66 20.84 -6.21
C SER A 261 -2.20 19.44 -6.62
N VAL A 262 -0.99 19.04 -6.22
CA VAL A 262 -0.47 17.68 -6.39
C VAL A 262 0.06 17.14 -5.06
N TYR A 263 -0.30 15.90 -4.75
CA TYR A 263 0.13 15.23 -3.54
C TYR A 263 1.15 14.13 -3.86
N ILE A 264 2.37 14.31 -3.33
CA ILE A 264 3.49 13.38 -3.38
C ILE A 264 4.03 13.25 -1.96
N ALA A 265 4.38 12.05 -1.54
CA ALA A 265 4.82 11.81 -0.17
C ALA A 265 6.33 12.09 -0.02
N ALA A 266 6.73 13.00 0.88
CA ALA A 266 8.13 13.25 1.17
C ALA A 266 8.82 12.04 1.80
N GLY A 267 10.09 11.83 1.52
CA GLY A 267 10.87 10.70 2.02
C GLY A 267 11.02 10.71 3.54
N THR A 268 10.98 11.89 4.15
CA THR A 268 11.02 12.09 5.61
C THR A 268 9.94 11.32 6.36
N ILE A 269 8.75 11.12 5.79
CA ILE A 269 7.69 10.34 6.45
C ILE A 269 7.99 8.83 6.46
N TYR A 270 8.92 8.36 5.61
CA TYR A 270 9.38 6.96 5.52
C TYR A 270 10.77 6.75 6.12
N ALA A 271 11.27 7.73 6.89
CA ALA A 271 12.63 7.74 7.43
C ALA A 271 13.71 7.61 6.34
N ALA A 272 13.57 8.35 5.23
CA ALA A 272 14.63 8.48 4.23
C ALA A 272 15.98 8.83 4.86
N GLU A 273 17.07 8.25 4.36
CA GLU A 273 18.42 8.52 4.88
C GLU A 273 18.91 9.93 4.54
N GLU A 274 18.43 10.48 3.42
CA GLU A 274 18.78 11.82 2.93
C GLU A 274 17.52 12.67 2.67
N ALA A 275 17.65 13.99 2.81
CA ALA A 275 16.62 14.95 2.39
C ALA A 275 16.54 15.04 0.86
N GLY A 276 15.44 15.59 0.34
CA GLY A 276 15.22 15.80 -1.08
C GLY A 276 14.57 14.63 -1.81
N TRP A 277 14.43 13.48 -1.14
CA TRP A 277 13.79 12.29 -1.70
C TRP A 277 12.28 12.27 -1.45
N PHE A 278 11.53 11.79 -2.44
CA PHE A 278 10.06 11.74 -2.46
C PHE A 278 9.58 10.43 -3.09
N ARG A 279 8.45 9.92 -2.60
CA ARG A 279 7.77 8.74 -3.13
C ARG A 279 6.58 9.15 -3.98
N MET A 280 6.60 8.77 -5.25
CA MET A 280 5.49 8.91 -6.17
C MET A 280 4.92 7.55 -6.52
N VAL A 281 3.60 7.40 -6.45
CA VAL A 281 2.88 6.22 -6.89
C VAL A 281 2.58 6.39 -8.38
N PHE A 282 2.99 5.42 -9.20
CA PHE A 282 2.76 5.48 -10.64
C PHE A 282 1.53 4.69 -11.08
N ALA A 283 0.99 3.76 -10.27
CA ALA A 283 -0.12 2.87 -10.64
C ALA A 283 -1.49 3.56 -10.72
N HIS A 284 -1.59 4.50 -11.66
CA HIS A 284 -2.76 5.31 -11.98
C HIS A 284 -3.03 5.32 -13.49
N PRO A 285 -4.28 5.59 -13.91
CA PRO A 285 -4.60 5.90 -15.29
C PRO A 285 -3.70 6.99 -15.86
N GLN A 286 -3.34 6.86 -17.14
CA GLN A 286 -2.33 7.71 -17.78
C GLN A 286 -2.67 9.21 -17.75
N ASN A 287 -3.95 9.57 -17.83
CA ASN A 287 -4.40 10.96 -17.73
C ASN A 287 -4.12 11.57 -16.35
N LEU A 288 -4.42 10.85 -15.27
CA LEU A 288 -4.16 11.29 -13.89
C LEU A 288 -2.65 11.39 -13.65
N LEU A 289 -1.89 10.35 -14.05
CA LEU A 289 -0.45 10.32 -13.89
C LEU A 289 0.23 11.47 -14.68
N SER A 290 -0.19 11.71 -15.92
CA SER A 290 0.30 12.82 -16.75
C SER A 290 0.04 14.18 -16.10
N GLU A 291 -1.18 14.42 -15.60
CA GLU A 291 -1.49 15.69 -14.91
C GLU A 291 -0.68 15.85 -13.62
N GLY A 292 -0.50 14.78 -12.86
CA GLY A 292 0.32 14.77 -11.64
C GLY A 292 1.79 15.09 -11.92
N LEU A 293 2.37 14.50 -12.96
CA LEU A 293 3.73 14.76 -13.41
C LEU A 293 3.90 16.21 -13.90
N ASN A 294 2.92 16.75 -14.64
CA ASN A 294 2.95 18.13 -15.13
C ASN A 294 2.84 19.14 -13.97
N ARG A 295 1.95 18.92 -13.00
CA ARG A 295 1.84 19.74 -11.77
C ARG A 295 3.11 19.69 -10.93
N MET A 296 3.67 18.49 -10.77
CA MET A 296 4.95 18.30 -10.08
C MET A 296 6.06 19.10 -10.75
N LEU A 297 6.16 19.05 -12.08
CA LEU A 297 7.17 19.79 -12.82
C LEU A 297 7.03 21.31 -12.62
N ARG A 298 5.80 21.85 -12.66
CA ARG A 298 5.54 23.27 -12.34
C ARG A 298 5.97 23.64 -10.93
N ALA A 299 5.77 22.75 -9.96
CA ALA A 299 6.12 23.00 -8.55
C ALA A 299 7.64 23.08 -8.31
N ILE A 300 8.45 22.38 -9.11
CA ILE A 300 9.90 22.31 -8.92
C ILE A 300 10.69 23.29 -9.82
N GLN A 301 10.03 23.94 -10.79
CA GLN A 301 10.60 25.00 -11.63
C GLN A 301 10.63 26.37 -10.92
#